data_AF-N9K621-F1
#
_entry.id   AF-N9K621-F1
#
_cell.length_a   1.000
_cell.length_b   1.000
_cell.length_c   1.000
_cell.angle_alpha   90.00
_cell.angle_beta   90.00
_cell.angle_gamma   90.00
#
_symmetry.space_group_name_H-M   'P 1'
#
loop_
_entity.id
_entity.type
_entity.pdbx_description
1 polymer ?
#
loop_
_entity_poly.entity_id
_entity_poly.type
_entity_poly.pdbx_seq_one_letter_code
_entity_poly.pdbx_strand_id
1 'polypeptide(L)'
;MKEKIDMHDWSLISIHIDWIQSNLKVQLRNNQSEDVTLIAEKFKNFHIANHNEWGKSISINQILDFSILENGHSRIIIEIQSGDLFEIEAKKITLPFIS
;
A
#
# COMPACT_ATOMS: atom_id res chain seq x y z
N MET A 1 8.76 1.50 20.77
CA MET A 1 9.49 1.67 19.50
C MET A 1 8.49 1.40 18.40
N LYS A 2 8.21 2.36 17.50
CA LYS A 2 7.43 2.05 16.30
C LYS A 2 8.30 1.13 15.45
N GLU A 3 7.86 -0.10 15.19
CA GLU A 3 8.53 -0.95 14.21
C GLU A 3 8.61 -0.17 12.89
N LYS A 4 9.82 -0.04 12.37
CA LYS A 4 10.03 0.59 11.07
C LYS A 4 9.65 -0.47 10.04
N ILE A 5 8.44 -0.34 9.49
CA ILE A 5 8.00 -1.16 8.36
C ILE A 5 8.86 -0.76 7.16
N ASP A 6 9.56 -1.72 6.56
CA ASP A 6 10.38 -1.51 5.38
C ASP A 6 9.84 -2.35 4.23
N MET A 7 9.46 -1.68 3.15
CA MET A 7 8.98 -2.28 1.90
C MET A 7 9.82 -1.79 0.71
N HIS A 8 11.02 -1.27 0.97
CA HIS A 8 11.94 -0.85 -0.08
C HIS A 8 12.21 -2.02 -1.05
N ASP A 9 12.29 -1.73 -2.35
CA ASP A 9 12.45 -2.68 -3.46
C ASP A 9 11.30 -3.67 -3.70
N TRP A 10 10.21 -3.60 -2.93
CA TRP A 10 9.02 -4.38 -3.22
C TRP A 10 8.33 -3.84 -4.47
N SER A 11 7.65 -4.68 -5.24
CA SER A 11 6.94 -4.26 -6.45
C SER A 11 5.43 -4.31 -6.26
N LEU A 12 4.71 -3.28 -6.70
CA LEU A 12 3.25 -3.42 -6.90
C LEU A 12 2.99 -4.42 -8.04
N ILE A 13 1.90 -5.17 -7.98
CA ILE A 13 1.48 -6.08 -9.06
C ILE A 13 0.09 -5.70 -9.55
N SER A 14 -0.87 -5.64 -8.62
CA SER A 14 -2.25 -5.35 -8.96
C SER A 14 -2.99 -4.73 -7.79
N ILE A 15 -4.08 -4.04 -8.10
CA ILE A 15 -5.02 -3.50 -7.12
C ILE A 15 -6.41 -4.06 -7.46
N HIS A 16 -7.08 -4.59 -6.45
CA HIS A 16 -8.42 -5.13 -6.57
C HIS A 16 -9.36 -4.46 -5.57
N ILE A 17 -10.53 -4.03 -6.05
CA ILE A 17 -11.57 -3.37 -5.26
C ILE A 17 -12.82 -4.25 -5.24
N ASP A 18 -13.22 -4.68 -4.06
CA ASP A 18 -14.55 -5.24 -3.80
C ASP A 18 -15.50 -4.12 -3.36
N TRP A 19 -16.44 -3.78 -4.23
CA TRP A 19 -17.38 -2.69 -4.02
C TRP A 19 -18.37 -2.97 -2.87
N ILE A 20 -18.89 -4.19 -2.79
CA ILE A 20 -19.92 -4.56 -1.81
C ILE A 20 -19.31 -4.56 -0.40
N GLN A 21 -18.11 -5.11 -0.29
CA GLN A 21 -17.40 -5.17 0.98
C GLN A 21 -16.66 -3.87 1.31
N SER A 22 -16.47 -2.99 0.33
CA SER A 22 -15.58 -1.82 0.42
C SER A 22 -14.17 -2.23 0.84
N ASN A 23 -13.65 -3.29 0.24
CA ASN A 23 -12.32 -3.80 0.55
C ASN A 23 -11.37 -3.53 -0.62
N LEU A 24 -10.15 -3.10 -0.31
CA LEU A 24 -9.08 -2.90 -1.28
C LEU A 24 -7.95 -3.87 -0.97
N LYS A 25 -7.50 -4.61 -1.99
CA LYS A 25 -6.37 -5.55 -1.90
C LYS A 25 -5.30 -5.09 -2.86
N VAL A 26 -4.08 -4.95 -2.36
CA VAL A 26 -2.89 -4.64 -3.16
C VAL A 26 -2.01 -5.88 -3.18
N GLN A 27 -1.85 -6.46 -4.36
CA GLN A 27 -0.89 -7.53 -4.57
C GLN A 27 0.48 -6.92 -4.78
N LEU A 28 1.45 -7.47 -4.06
CA LEU A 28 2.82 -7.00 -4.01
C LEU A 28 3.76 -8.18 -4.22
N ARG A 29 4.96 -7.92 -4.72
CA ARG A 29 6.08 -8.86 -4.66
C ARG A 29 7.14 -8.33 -3.72
N ASN A 30 7.54 -9.10 -2.73
CA ASN A 30 8.62 -8.70 -1.82
C ASN A 30 10.01 -8.84 -2.48
N ASN A 31 11.05 -8.40 -1.78
CA ASN A 31 12.44 -8.51 -2.23
C ASN A 31 12.98 -9.96 -2.33
N GLN A 32 12.22 -10.94 -1.84
CA GLN A 32 12.48 -12.37 -1.98
C GLN A 32 11.72 -13.01 -3.15
N SER A 33 11.06 -12.20 -3.98
CA SER A 33 10.20 -12.65 -5.08
C SER A 33 8.94 -13.43 -4.67
N GLU A 34 8.49 -13.27 -3.42
CA GLU A 34 7.25 -13.87 -2.93
C GLU A 34 6.07 -12.92 -3.12
N ASP A 35 4.93 -13.48 -3.54
CA ASP A 35 3.69 -12.73 -3.69
C ASP A 35 3.00 -12.58 -2.34
N VAL A 36 2.78 -11.33 -1.93
CA VAL A 36 2.17 -10.95 -0.66
C VAL A 36 1.06 -9.93 -0.87
N THR A 37 0.20 -9.73 0.12
CA THR A 37 -0.99 -8.88 -0.03
C THR A 37 -1.14 -7.89 1.11
N LEU A 38 -1.29 -6.61 0.78
CA LEU A 38 -1.80 -5.58 1.69
C LEU A 38 -3.32 -5.54 1.58
N ILE A 39 -4.00 -5.58 2.72
CA ILE A 39 -5.46 -5.59 2.81
C ILE A 39 -5.94 -4.34 3.54
N ALA A 40 -6.79 -3.56 2.89
CA ALA A 40 -7.50 -2.43 3.47
C ALA A 40 -8.99 -2.75 3.58
N GLU A 41 -9.48 -2.90 4.81
CA GLU A 41 -10.86 -3.27 5.11
C GLU A 41 -11.73 -2.03 5.29
N LYS A 42 -12.90 -1.99 4.64
CA LYS A 42 -13.80 -0.82 4.70
C LYS A 42 -13.06 0.48 4.33
N PHE A 43 -12.38 0.49 3.19
CA PHE A 43 -11.62 1.66 2.73
C PHE A 43 -12.53 2.88 2.55
N LYS A 44 -11.98 4.06 2.84
CA LYS A 44 -12.65 5.36 2.81
C LYS A 44 -12.13 6.22 1.69
N ASN A 45 -10.80 6.23 1.53
CA ASN A 45 -10.14 6.94 0.45
C ASN A 45 -9.08 6.04 -0.16
N PHE A 46 -8.96 6.10 -1.47
CA PHE A 46 -7.91 5.45 -2.23
C PHE A 46 -7.48 6.40 -3.34
N HIS A 47 -6.19 6.73 -3.37
CA HIS A 47 -5.61 7.61 -4.36
C HIS A 47 -4.31 7.03 -4.91
N ILE A 48 -4.19 7.05 -6.24
CA ILE A 48 -2.94 6.79 -6.95
C ILE A 48 -2.87 7.77 -8.13
N ALA A 49 -1.71 8.40 -8.30
CA ALA A 49 -1.44 9.24 -9.46
C ALA A 49 -0.52 8.52 -10.46
N ASN A 50 -0.62 8.90 -11.73
CA ASN A 50 0.27 8.46 -12.80
C ASN A 50 0.74 9.71 -13.54
N HIS A 51 1.47 10.59 -12.84
CA HIS A 51 2.04 11.78 -13.47
C HIS A 51 3.23 11.42 -14.36
N ASN A 52 3.96 10.37 -13.97
CA ASN A 52 5.07 9.80 -14.71
C ASN A 52 4.70 8.38 -15.11
N GLU A 53 4.82 8.07 -16.40
CA GLU A 53 4.49 6.75 -16.93
C GLU A 53 5.14 5.65 -16.07
N TRP A 54 4.31 4.77 -15.54
CA TRP A 54 4.78 3.64 -14.74
C TRP A 54 5.65 2.74 -15.62
N GLY A 55 6.96 2.75 -15.34
CA GLY A 55 7.93 1.92 -16.06
C GLY A 55 7.75 0.43 -15.80
N LYS A 56 8.68 -0.38 -16.31
CA LYS A 56 8.68 -1.85 -16.08
C LYS A 56 8.79 -2.25 -14.61
N SER A 57 9.26 -1.34 -13.75
CA SER A 57 9.41 -1.53 -12.31
C SER A 57 8.51 -0.53 -11.60
N ILE A 58 7.44 -1.02 -10.98
CA ILE A 58 6.57 -0.27 -10.07
C ILE A 58 7.02 -0.49 -8.63
N SER A 59 8.32 -0.32 -8.42
CA SER A 59 8.98 -0.54 -7.14
C SER A 59 8.50 0.49 -6.12
N ILE A 60 8.38 0.06 -4.88
CA ILE A 60 8.18 0.90 -3.70
C ILE A 60 9.53 1.48 -3.33
N ASN A 61 9.60 2.81 -3.29
CA ASN A 61 10.76 3.51 -2.75
C ASN A 61 10.73 3.46 -1.23
N GLN A 62 9.62 3.89 -0.63
CA GLN A 62 9.48 3.97 0.82
C GLN A 62 8.03 4.09 1.26
N ILE A 63 7.80 3.75 2.52
CA ILE A 63 6.56 4.11 3.24
C ILE A 63 6.81 5.47 3.89
N LEU A 64 6.05 6.48 3.45
CA LEU A 64 6.15 7.84 3.97
C LEU A 64 5.40 7.99 5.30
N ASP A 65 4.25 7.31 5.43
CA ASP A 65 3.47 7.28 6.67
C ASP A 65 2.71 5.97 6.80
N PHE A 66 2.64 5.46 8.04
CA PHE A 66 1.69 4.44 8.45
C PHE A 66 1.20 4.77 9.86
N SER A 67 -0.05 5.21 9.96
CA SER A 67 -0.58 5.81 11.19
C SER A 67 -2.04 5.46 11.41
N ILE A 68 -2.47 5.60 12.67
CA ILE A 68 -3.88 5.61 13.04
C ILE A 68 -4.29 7.08 13.18
N LEU A 69 -5.32 7.48 12.44
CA LEU A 69 -5.88 8.82 12.44
C LEU A 69 -6.74 9.06 13.69
N GLU A 70 -7.07 10.32 13.98
CA GLU A 70 -7.90 10.70 15.14
C GLU A 70 -9.29 10.06 15.12
N ASN A 71 -9.82 9.75 13.92
CA ASN A 71 -11.09 9.06 13.74
C ASN A 71 -11.01 7.53 13.95
N GLY A 72 -9.83 7.00 14.29
CA GLY A 72 -9.57 5.57 14.50
C GLY A 72 -9.31 4.76 13.24
N HIS A 73 -9.30 5.37 12.05
CA HIS A 73 -8.94 4.71 10.80
C HIS A 73 -7.42 4.57 10.65
N SER A 74 -6.98 3.55 9.91
CA SER A 74 -5.60 3.41 9.48
C SER A 74 -5.36 4.15 8.16
N ARG A 75 -4.22 4.82 8.05
CA ARG A 75 -3.74 5.46 6.82
C ARG A 75 -2.35 4.95 6.46
N ILE A 76 -2.13 4.71 5.17
CA ILE A 76 -0.79 4.45 4.62
C ILE A 76 -0.53 5.36 3.41
N ILE A 77 0.70 5.87 3.33
CA ILE A 77 1.20 6.60 2.17
C ILE A 77 2.50 5.93 1.72
N ILE A 78 2.53 5.50 0.47
CA ILE A 78 3.66 4.82 -0.15
C ILE A 78 4.13 5.65 -1.34
N GLU A 79 5.43 5.88 -1.43
CA GLU A 79 6.06 6.46 -2.60
C GLU A 79 6.51 5.34 -3.55
N ILE A 80 6.10 5.41 -4.81
CA ILE A 80 6.57 4.48 -5.85
C ILE A 80 7.71 5.12 -6.65
N GLN A 81 8.50 4.30 -7.36
CA GLN A 81 9.72 4.72 -8.06
C GLN A 81 9.52 5.87 -9.06
N SER A 82 8.31 6.01 -9.62
CA SER A 82 7.96 7.14 -10.50
C SER A 82 7.89 8.49 -9.76
N GLY A 83 7.92 8.50 -8.43
CA GLY A 83 7.68 9.65 -7.56
C GLY A 83 6.19 9.88 -7.26
N ASP A 84 5.28 9.08 -7.83
CA ASP A 84 3.86 9.16 -7.50
C ASP A 84 3.57 8.60 -6.10
N LEU A 85 2.47 9.08 -5.52
CA LEU A 85 2.01 8.64 -4.20
C LEU A 85 0.83 7.68 -4.33
N PHE A 86 0.92 6.61 -3.58
CA PHE A 86 -0.13 5.62 -3.37
C PHE A 86 -0.64 5.76 -1.93
N GLU A 87 -1.89 6.20 -1.78
CA GLU A 87 -2.50 6.50 -0.49
C GLU A 87 -3.78 5.70 -0.27
N ILE A 88 -3.90 5.11 0.93
CA ILE A 88 -5.12 4.44 1.38
C ILE A 88 -5.49 4.93 2.78
N GLU A 89 -6.75 5.30 2.97
CA GLU A 89 -7.39 5.39 4.28
C GLU A 89 -8.43 4.27 4.40
N ALA A 90 -8.41 3.51 5.49
CA ALA A 90 -9.38 2.44 5.74
C ALA A 90 -9.64 2.22 7.22
N LYS A 91 -10.74 1.54 7.56
CA LYS A 91 -11.03 1.19 8.95
C LYS A 91 -9.89 0.37 9.58
N LYS A 92 -9.29 -0.52 8.80
CA LYS A 92 -8.11 -1.30 9.19
C LYS A 92 -7.25 -1.58 7.97
N ILE A 93 -5.95 -1.37 8.09
CA ILE A 93 -4.96 -1.79 7.11
C ILE A 93 -4.13 -2.91 7.74
N THR A 94 -4.06 -4.04 7.05
CA THR A 94 -3.23 -5.19 7.40
C THR A 94 -2.10 -5.26 6.40
N LEU A 95 -0.88 -5.09 6.89
CA LEU A 95 0.32 -5.19 6.08
C LEU A 95 0.73 -6.65 5.93
N PRO A 96 1.36 -7.00 4.79
CA PRO A 96 1.98 -8.30 4.59
C PRO A 96 3.23 -8.39 5.48
N PHE A 97 3.08 -8.88 6.71
CA PHE A 97 4.24 -9.25 7.51
C PHE A 97 4.60 -10.71 7.21
N ILE A 98 5.85 -10.93 6.79
CA ILE A 98 6.50 -12.24 6.87
C ILE A 98 6.65 -12.51 8.38
N SER A 99 6.10 -13.64 8.82
CA SER A 99 6.27 -14.17 10.18
C SER A 99 7.73 -14.25 10.60
#